data_AF-A0A0D3J8L6-F1
#
_entry.id   AF-A0A0D3J8L6-F1
#
_cell.length_a   1.000
_cell.length_b   1.000
_cell.length_c   1.000
_cell.angle_alpha   90.00
_cell.angle_beta   90.00
_cell.angle_gamma   90.00
#
_symmetry.space_group_name_H-M   'P 1'
#
loop_
_entity.id
_entity.type
_entity.pdbx_description
1 polymer ?
#
loop_
_entity_poly.entity_id
_entity_poly.type
_entity_poly.pdbx_seq_one_letter_code
_entity_poly.pdbx_strand_id
1 'polypeptide(L)'
;MISHLALLIGGASALQLRPRCGHVRCAGDYEAKNPLISLLGTLLPSKGGEAQQTAVDALADIDWESPKARGLSTEQMAGRIDTGLRERGWFVTGRGMPELFSDSFRFSDPDVQLDGYEPYCRQVRRLFNQETSAME
;
A
#
# COMPACT_ATOMS: atom_id res chain seq x y z
N MET A 1 30.54 -51.62 21.03
CA MET A 1 29.68 -52.77 20.68
C MET A 1 28.38 -52.22 20.09
N ILE A 2 27.96 -52.79 18.96
CA ILE A 2 26.90 -52.33 18.03
C ILE A 2 25.57 -53.03 18.38
N SER A 3 24.44 -52.47 17.90
CA SER A 3 23.08 -53.07 17.75
C SER A 3 22.14 -53.00 18.98
N HIS A 4 20.84 -52.67 18.91
CA HIS A 4 19.81 -52.56 17.84
C HIS A 4 18.84 -51.41 18.21
N LEU A 5 18.49 -50.45 17.33
CA LEU A 5 17.39 -50.45 16.34
C LEU A 5 16.07 -51.15 16.75
N ALA A 6 15.05 -50.36 17.09
CA ALA A 6 13.65 -50.68 16.78
C ALA A 6 12.81 -49.39 16.69
N LEU A 7 12.50 -49.07 15.45
CA LEU A 7 11.51 -48.11 14.95
C LEU A 7 10.10 -48.65 15.26
N LEU A 8 9.22 -47.86 15.88
CA LEU A 8 7.77 -48.07 15.72
C LEU A 8 7.05 -46.73 15.54
N ILE A 9 6.40 -46.70 14.39
CA ILE A 9 5.60 -45.64 13.78
C ILE A 9 4.27 -45.54 14.55
N GLY A 10 3.87 -44.33 14.91
CA GLY A 10 2.55 -44.01 15.44
C GLY A 10 2.09 -42.69 14.86
N GLY A 11 1.45 -42.74 13.69
CA GLY A 11 0.73 -41.61 13.12
C GLY A 11 -0.73 -41.62 13.56
N ALA A 12 -1.28 -40.42 13.82
CA ALA A 12 -2.63 -40.01 13.43
C ALA A 12 -2.88 -38.56 13.87
N SER A 13 -2.96 -37.68 12.88
CA SER A 13 -3.91 -36.57 12.72
C SER A 13 -4.68 -36.07 13.95
N ALA A 14 -4.56 -34.77 14.24
CA ALA A 14 -5.52 -33.77 13.77
C ALA A 14 -5.31 -32.43 14.49
N LEU A 15 -5.19 -31.38 13.69
CA LEU A 15 -5.45 -30.00 14.09
C LEU A 15 -6.76 -29.91 14.89
N GLN A 16 -6.79 -29.08 15.93
CA GLN A 16 -7.60 -27.86 15.98
C GLN A 16 -7.56 -27.24 17.38
N LEU A 17 -6.57 -26.38 17.61
CA LEU A 17 -6.66 -25.34 18.64
C LEU A 17 -7.66 -24.29 18.12
N ARG A 18 -8.89 -24.33 18.63
CA ARG A 18 -9.87 -23.27 18.45
C ARG A 18 -9.60 -22.14 19.44
N PRO A 19 -9.21 -20.93 19.01
CA PRO A 19 -9.41 -19.76 19.85
C PRO A 19 -10.90 -19.44 19.91
N ARG A 20 -11.38 -19.23 21.13
CA ARG A 20 -12.74 -18.83 21.46
C ARG A 20 -13.09 -17.51 20.79
N CYS A 21 -14.33 -17.47 20.35
CA CYS A 21 -15.06 -16.30 19.88
C CYS A 21 -14.89 -15.11 20.84
N GLY A 22 -14.56 -13.96 20.26
CA GLY A 22 -14.53 -12.65 20.90
C GLY A 22 -14.73 -11.58 19.83
N HIS A 23 -15.78 -11.74 19.01
CA HIS A 23 -16.17 -10.77 18.00
C HIS A 23 -16.83 -9.59 18.70
N VAL A 24 -16.03 -8.57 19.06
CA VAL A 24 -16.57 -7.25 19.34
C VAL A 24 -16.97 -6.65 18.00
N ARG A 25 -18.23 -6.86 17.66
CA ARG A 25 -18.92 -6.26 16.53
C ARG A 25 -19.39 -4.88 16.99
N CYS A 26 -18.51 -3.88 16.97
CA CYS A 26 -18.94 -2.49 17.03
C CYS A 26 -19.33 -2.07 15.62
N ALA A 27 -20.56 -2.44 15.23
CA ALA A 27 -21.27 -1.74 14.18
C ALA A 27 -21.62 -0.36 14.74
N GLY A 28 -20.70 0.59 14.56
CA GLY A 28 -21.00 2.00 14.69
C GLY A 28 -21.40 2.50 13.33
N ASP A 29 -22.71 2.61 13.08
CA ASP A 29 -23.24 3.38 11.96
C ASP A 29 -22.91 4.85 12.21
N TYR A 30 -21.70 5.28 11.87
CA TYR A 30 -21.43 6.70 11.68
C TYR A 30 -22.09 7.08 10.36
N GLU A 31 -23.37 7.44 10.46
CA GLU A 31 -24.07 8.16 9.43
C GLU A 31 -23.23 9.40 9.09
N ALA A 32 -22.51 9.32 7.98
CA ALA A 32 -21.57 10.34 7.53
C ALA A 32 -22.35 11.59 7.09
N LYS A 33 -22.75 12.41 8.07
CA LYS A 33 -23.34 13.74 7.87
C LYS A 33 -22.29 14.79 7.46
N ASN A 34 -21.36 14.41 6.59
CA ASN A 34 -20.46 15.35 5.94
C ASN A 34 -20.98 15.60 4.53
N PRO A 35 -21.41 16.83 4.18
CA PRO A 35 -21.93 17.14 2.83
C PRO A 35 -20.88 16.89 1.74
N LEU A 36 -19.59 16.88 2.10
CA LEU A 36 -18.49 16.47 1.24
C LEU A 36 -18.52 14.98 0.87
N ILE A 37 -18.92 14.09 1.79
CA ILE A 37 -19.03 12.64 1.52
C ILE A 37 -20.19 12.37 0.54
N SER A 38 -21.30 13.11 0.65
CA SER A 38 -22.43 13.01 -0.29
C SER A 38 -22.04 13.52 -1.69
N LEU A 39 -21.22 14.56 -1.77
CA LEU A 39 -20.70 15.07 -3.04
C LEU A 39 -19.74 14.06 -3.69
N LEU A 40 -18.80 13.52 -2.91
CA LEU A 40 -17.83 12.53 -3.38
C LEU A 40 -18.51 11.21 -3.79
N GLY A 41 -19.56 10.78 -3.09
CA GLY A 41 -20.35 9.60 -3.45
C GLY A 41 -21.13 9.75 -4.77
N THR A 42 -21.45 10.99 -5.17
CA THR A 42 -22.12 11.28 -6.46
C THR A 42 -21.10 11.40 -7.61
N LEU A 43 -19.86 11.80 -7.32
CA LEU A 43 -18.77 11.94 -8.29
C LEU A 43 -17.93 10.66 -8.47
N LEU A 44 -18.05 9.68 -7.58
CA LEU A 44 -17.41 8.37 -7.70
C LEU A 44 -18.44 7.36 -8.25
N PRO A 45 -18.16 6.65 -9.36
CA PRO A 45 -19.02 5.57 -9.80
C PRO A 45 -19.05 4.47 -8.73
N SER A 46 -20.16 4.40 -7.99
CA SER A 46 -20.45 3.30 -7.08
C SER A 46 -20.77 2.06 -7.90
N LYS A 47 -19.74 1.27 -8.23
CA LYS A 47 -19.92 -0.15 -8.58
C LYS A 47 -18.62 -0.90 -8.39
N GLY A 48 -18.68 -1.93 -7.54
CA GLY A 48 -17.75 -3.05 -7.59
C GLY A 48 -17.75 -3.62 -9.00
N GLY A 49 -16.74 -3.24 -9.74
CA GLY A 49 -16.45 -3.67 -11.08
C GLY A 49 -14.95 -3.48 -11.21
N GLU A 50 -14.26 -4.60 -11.32
CA GLU A 50 -12.88 -4.66 -11.76
C GLU A 50 -12.81 -3.88 -13.08
N ALA A 51 -12.42 -2.61 -12.99
CA ALA A 51 -12.04 -1.83 -14.15
C ALA A 51 -10.69 -2.38 -14.60
N GLN A 52 -10.74 -3.55 -15.23
CA GLN A 52 -9.70 -4.11 -16.07
C GLN A 52 -9.66 -3.26 -17.34
N GLN A 53 -9.34 -1.98 -17.17
CA GLN A 53 -8.85 -1.17 -18.26
C GLN A 53 -7.46 -1.72 -18.55
N THR A 54 -7.29 -2.32 -19.73
CA THR A 54 -5.99 -2.50 -20.40
C THR A 54 -5.39 -1.12 -20.72
N ALA A 55 -5.30 -0.26 -19.71
CA ALA A 55 -4.48 0.92 -19.68
C ALA A 55 -3.10 0.44 -19.28
N VAL A 56 -2.11 0.72 -20.12
CA VAL A 56 -0.69 0.54 -19.79
C VAL A 56 -0.48 1.08 -18.38
N ASP A 57 0.00 0.25 -17.45
CA ASP A 57 0.26 0.70 -16.08
C ASP A 57 1.28 1.84 -16.14
N ALA A 58 0.81 3.06 -15.84
CA ALA A 58 1.59 4.28 -16.00
C ALA A 58 2.77 4.39 -15.02
N LEU A 59 2.88 3.45 -14.07
CA LEU A 59 3.99 3.32 -13.14
C LEU A 59 4.81 2.04 -13.39
N ALA A 60 4.53 1.27 -14.45
CA ALA A 60 5.23 0.03 -14.75
C ALA A 60 6.71 0.22 -15.16
N ASP A 61 7.10 1.44 -15.52
CA ASP A 61 8.48 1.79 -15.87
C ASP A 61 9.35 2.13 -14.65
N ILE A 62 8.77 2.18 -13.44
CA ILE A 62 9.49 2.43 -12.20
C ILE A 62 10.11 1.12 -11.69
N ASP A 63 11.42 1.14 -11.44
CA ASP A 63 12.12 0.05 -10.76
C ASP A 63 11.94 0.15 -9.24
N TRP A 64 10.93 -0.55 -8.72
CA TRP A 64 10.59 -0.59 -7.28
C TRP A 64 11.67 -1.28 -6.43
N GLU A 65 12.43 -2.19 -7.04
CA GLU A 65 13.51 -2.95 -6.41
C GLU A 65 14.88 -2.25 -6.53
N SER A 66 14.88 -1.00 -6.99
CA SER A 66 16.10 -0.21 -7.09
C SER A 66 16.84 -0.13 -5.75
N PRO A 67 18.18 -0.26 -5.75
CA PRO A 67 18.97 -0.21 -4.53
C PRO A 67 18.75 1.08 -3.73
N LYS A 68 18.52 0.95 -2.42
CA LYS A 68 18.24 2.10 -1.56
C LYS A 68 19.47 2.97 -1.37
N ALA A 69 19.27 4.29 -1.41
CA ALA A 69 20.32 5.25 -1.14
C ALA A 69 20.85 5.09 0.30
N ARG A 70 22.17 5.02 0.44
CA ARG A 70 22.88 4.89 1.73
C ARG A 70 23.93 5.98 1.86
N GLY A 71 24.36 6.27 3.10
CA GLY A 71 25.44 7.21 3.38
C GLY A 71 25.09 8.69 3.21
N LEU A 72 23.80 9.03 3.17
CA LEU A 72 23.32 10.42 3.11
C LEU A 72 23.02 10.94 4.51
N SER A 73 23.34 12.21 4.75
CA SER A 73 22.81 12.93 5.92
C SER A 73 21.30 13.15 5.77
N THR A 74 20.63 13.47 6.87
CA THR A 74 19.20 13.78 6.87
C THR A 74 18.89 14.98 5.96
N GLU A 75 19.73 16.01 5.96
CA GLU A 75 19.58 17.20 5.12
C GLU A 75 19.74 16.86 3.64
N GLN A 76 20.71 16.01 3.31
CA GLN A 76 20.91 15.54 1.94
C GLN A 76 19.73 14.69 1.45
N MET A 77 19.20 13.82 2.32
CA MET A 77 18.01 13.03 2.01
C MET A 77 16.79 13.91 1.80
N ALA A 78 16.55 14.88 2.70
CA ALA A 78 15.45 15.83 2.59
C ALA A 78 15.54 16.66 1.30
N GLY A 79 16.74 17.13 0.95
CA GLY A 79 16.97 17.85 -0.30
C GLY A 79 16.63 17.01 -1.54
N ARG A 80 17.08 15.75 -1.59
CA ARG A 80 16.77 14.84 -2.70
C ARG A 80 15.28 14.54 -2.81
N ILE A 81 14.61 14.35 -1.67
CA ILE A 81 13.17 14.14 -1.62
C ILE A 81 12.44 15.37 -2.17
N ASP A 82 12.72 16.58 -1.66
CA ASP A 82 12.05 17.81 -2.13
C ASP A 82 12.26 18.04 -3.63
N THR A 83 13.50 17.93 -4.11
CA THR A 83 13.82 18.04 -5.54
C THR A 83 13.01 17.05 -6.37
N GLY A 84 13.04 15.76 -6.01
CA GLY A 84 12.35 14.75 -6.79
C GLY A 84 10.83 14.81 -6.70
N LEU A 85 10.26 15.25 -5.57
CA LEU A 85 8.82 15.49 -5.43
C LEU A 85 8.36 16.60 -6.39
N ARG A 86 9.16 17.67 -6.55
CA ARG A 86 8.88 18.79 -7.45
C ARG A 86 9.05 18.40 -8.91
N GLU A 87 10.22 17.86 -9.28
CA GLU A 87 10.55 17.55 -10.67
C GLU A 87 9.62 16.51 -11.29
N ARG A 88 9.17 15.53 -10.48
CA ARG A 88 8.26 14.47 -10.95
C ARG A 88 6.79 14.81 -10.78
N GLY A 89 6.49 15.96 -10.17
CA GLY A 89 5.13 16.33 -9.78
C GLY A 89 4.45 15.21 -8.98
N TRP A 90 5.19 14.61 -8.03
CA TRP A 90 4.81 13.32 -7.41
C TRP A 90 3.39 13.32 -6.83
N PHE A 91 2.97 14.42 -6.21
CA PHE A 91 1.63 14.55 -5.63
C PHE A 91 0.53 14.40 -6.69
N VAL A 92 0.78 14.80 -7.93
CA VAL A 92 -0.17 14.66 -9.04
C VAL A 92 0.02 13.32 -9.74
N THR A 93 1.25 13.00 -10.13
CA THR A 93 1.53 11.88 -11.04
C THR A 93 1.58 10.52 -10.33
N GLY A 94 1.88 10.53 -9.02
CA GLY A 94 2.25 9.35 -8.24
C GLY A 94 3.60 8.75 -8.60
N ARG A 95 4.43 9.42 -9.41
CA ARG A 95 5.73 8.87 -9.87
C ARG A 95 6.80 8.99 -8.79
N GLY A 96 6.93 7.93 -7.98
CA GLY A 96 7.84 7.87 -6.83
C GLY A 96 9.33 7.73 -7.17
N MET A 97 10.14 7.74 -6.12
CA MET A 97 11.58 7.44 -6.13
C MET A 97 11.90 6.31 -5.15
N PRO A 98 11.70 5.03 -5.53
CA PRO A 98 11.81 3.90 -4.63
C PRO A 98 13.19 3.79 -3.95
N GLU A 99 14.23 4.32 -4.57
CA GLU A 99 15.60 4.37 -4.05
C GLU A 99 15.74 5.24 -2.79
N LEU A 100 14.83 6.19 -2.55
CA LEU A 100 14.88 7.09 -1.40
C LEU A 100 14.06 6.60 -0.19
N PHE A 101 13.28 5.53 -0.35
CA PHE A 101 12.39 5.01 0.69
C PHE A 101 12.82 3.61 1.15
N SER A 102 12.63 3.32 2.44
CA SER A 102 12.93 1.99 2.99
C SER A 102 12.00 0.93 2.40
N ASP A 103 12.47 -0.31 2.27
CA ASP A 103 11.61 -1.48 1.97
C ASP A 103 10.53 -1.68 3.04
N SER A 104 10.82 -1.22 4.26
CA SER A 104 9.90 -1.21 5.40
C SER A 104 9.09 0.08 5.52
N PHE A 105 8.93 0.84 4.42
CA PHE A 105 8.14 2.06 4.44
C PHE A 105 6.69 1.77 4.84
N ARG A 106 6.13 2.61 5.72
CA ARG A 106 4.74 2.55 6.13
C ARG A 106 4.15 3.95 6.19
N PHE A 107 3.04 4.14 5.50
CA PHE A 107 2.22 5.34 5.60
C PHE A 107 1.06 5.07 6.57
N SER A 108 0.80 6.01 7.47
CA SER A 108 -0.30 5.93 8.43
C SER A 108 -0.97 7.28 8.57
N ASP A 109 -2.27 7.29 8.34
CA ASP A 109 -3.21 8.37 8.58
C ASP A 109 -4.40 7.76 9.35
N PRO A 110 -5.23 8.53 10.08
CA PRO A 110 -6.32 7.96 10.87
C PRO A 110 -7.26 7.03 10.10
N ASP A 111 -7.47 7.31 8.81
CA ASP A 111 -8.41 6.57 7.95
C ASP A 111 -7.72 5.58 6.97
N VAL A 112 -6.39 5.62 6.83
CA VAL A 112 -5.67 4.74 5.91
C VAL A 112 -4.28 4.34 6.42
N GLN A 113 -3.95 3.05 6.27
CA GLN A 113 -2.60 2.51 6.51
C GLN A 113 -2.14 1.75 5.27
N LEU A 114 -0.91 2.01 4.83
CA LEU A 114 -0.31 1.37 3.67
C LEU A 114 1.10 0.91 4.00
N ASP A 115 1.37 -0.36 3.76
CA ASP A 115 2.70 -0.96 3.85
C ASP A 115 3.33 -0.99 2.45
N GLY A 116 4.54 -0.43 2.34
CA GLY A 116 5.27 -0.32 1.08
C GLY A 116 5.06 1.01 0.37
N TYR A 117 6.11 1.46 -0.32
CA TYR A 117 6.12 2.73 -1.02
C TYR A 117 5.38 2.68 -2.37
N GLU A 118 5.38 1.53 -3.05
CA GLU A 118 4.62 1.35 -4.29
C GLU A 118 3.10 1.48 -4.09
N PRO A 119 2.46 0.79 -3.12
CA PRO A 119 1.04 0.98 -2.84
C PRO A 119 0.69 2.44 -2.53
N TYR A 120 1.57 3.14 -1.81
CA TYR A 120 1.39 4.56 -1.52
C TYR A 120 1.38 5.41 -2.79
N CYS A 121 2.35 5.22 -3.69
CA CYS A 121 2.42 5.93 -4.97
C CYS A 121 1.20 5.68 -5.86
N ARG A 122 0.74 4.42 -5.93
CA ARG A 122 -0.46 4.04 -6.68
C ARG A 122 -1.73 4.72 -6.14
N GLN A 123 -1.84 4.84 -4.81
CA GLN A 123 -2.96 5.53 -4.17
C GLN A 123 -2.92 7.04 -4.43
N VAL A 124 -1.75 7.67 -4.37
CA VAL A 124 -1.59 9.10 -4.71
C VAL A 124 -2.06 9.37 -6.14
N ARG A 125 -1.61 8.56 -7.11
CA ARG A 125 -2.06 8.67 -8.51
C ARG A 125 -3.58 8.56 -8.65
N ARG A 126 -4.22 7.69 -7.88
CA ARG A 126 -5.68 7.46 -7.90
C ARG A 126 -6.47 8.68 -7.41
N LEU A 127 -5.91 9.49 -6.52
CA LEU A 127 -6.58 10.67 -5.97
C LEU A 127 -6.68 11.82 -6.99
N PHE A 128 -5.78 11.89 -7.96
CA PHE A 128 -5.71 12.98 -8.93
C PHE A 128 -6.14 12.53 -10.32
N ASN A 129 -7.05 13.30 -10.93
CA ASN A 129 -7.41 13.12 -12.33
C ASN A 129 -6.26 13.63 -13.21
N GLN A 130 -5.50 12.69 -13.78
CA GLN A 130 -4.31 12.96 -14.57
C GLN A 130 -4.59 13.83 -15.82
N GLU A 131 -5.81 13.77 -16.36
CA GLU A 131 -6.19 14.51 -17.58
C GLU A 131 -6.39 16.01 -17.32
N THR A 132 -6.74 16.37 -16.09
CA THR A 132 -7.04 17.77 -15.71
C THR A 132 -5.92 18.40 -14.88
N SER A 133 -5.18 17.60 -14.11
CA SER A 133 -4.15 18.12 -13.20
C SER A 133 -2.80 18.44 -13.86
N ALA A 134 -2.59 18.06 -15.13
CA ALA A 134 -1.36 18.36 -15.89
C ALA A 134 -1.51 19.54 -16.88
N MET A 135 -2.73 20.11 -17.01
CA MET A 135 -3.02 21.27 -17.84
C MET A 135 -3.15 22.53 -16.97
N GLU A 136 -2.03 23.07 -16.50
CA GLU A 136 -1.91 24.49 -16.14
C GLU A 136 -0.45 24.95 -16.32
#